data_AF-A3XG97-F1
#
_entry.id   AF-A3XG97-F1
#
_cell.length_a   1.000
_cell.length_b   1.000
_cell.length_c   1.000
_cell.angle_alpha   90.00
_cell.angle_beta   90.00
_cell.angle_gamma   90.00
#
_symmetry.space_group_name_H-M   'P 1'
#
loop_
_entity.id
_entity.type
_entity.pdbx_description
1 polymer ?
#
loop_
_entity_poly.entity_id
_entity_poly.type
_entity_poly.pdbx_seq_one_letter_code
_entity_poly.pdbx_strand_id
1 'polypeptide(L)' 'MNSFYLLACLLFVVISAAFYCTTHPHFKKAYGKKAWNTWTPRVFYWQGTLVVGSLGTFAVLYLLRTAAVVSF' A
#
# COMPACT_ATOMS: atom_id res chain seq x y z
N MET A 1 -10.75 -9.74 18.04
CA MET A 1 -10.44 -8.67 17.06
C MET A 1 -11.67 -8.45 16.20
N ASN A 2 -12.23 -7.24 16.12
CA ASN A 2 -13.43 -6.97 15.32
C ASN A 2 -13.18 -7.24 13.84
N SER A 3 -14.17 -7.80 13.12
CA SER A 3 -14.11 -8.12 11.69
C SER A 3 -13.71 -6.92 10.82
N PHE A 4 -14.01 -5.70 11.27
CA PHE A 4 -13.59 -4.45 10.62
C PHE A 4 -12.07 -4.30 10.53
N TYR A 5 -11.34 -4.56 11.63
CA TYR A 5 -9.88 -4.44 11.63
C TYR A 5 -9.23 -5.50 10.74
N LEU A 6 -9.81 -6.70 10.67
CA LEU A 6 -9.37 -7.74 9.75
C LEU A 6 -9.55 -7.29 8.30
N LEU A 7 -10.69 -6.72 7.94
CA LEU A 7 -10.94 -6.16 6.61
C LEU A 7 -9.95 -5.05 6.27
N ALA A 8 -9.73 -4.10 7.18
CA ALA A 8 -8.81 -2.99 6.97
C ALA A 8 -7.37 -3.49 6.75
N CYS A 9 -6.90 -4.44 7.56
CA CYS A 9 -5.58 -5.06 7.39
C CYS A 9 -5.48 -5.80 6.05
N LEU A 10 -6.53 -6.52 5.63
CA LEU A 10 -6.55 -7.26 4.38
C LEU A 10 -6.49 -6.30 3.17
N LEU A 11 -7.30 -5.24 3.18
CA LEU A 11 -7.24 -4.19 2.16
C LEU A 11 -5.87 -3.53 2.10
N PHE A 12 -5.28 -3.21 3.25
CA PHE A 12 -3.95 -2.62 3.32
C PHE A 12 -2.88 -3.51 2.70
N VAL A 13 -2.88 -4.81 3.02
CA VAL A 13 -1.94 -5.77 2.44
C VAL A 13 -2.15 -5.90 0.93
N VAL A 14 -3.39 -6.02 0.47
CA VAL A 14 -3.71 -6.17 -0.96
C VAL A 14 -3.28 -4.94 -1.75
N ILE A 15 -3.60 -3.73 -1.28
CA ILE A 15 -3.24 -2.48 -1.96
C ILE A 15 -1.73 -2.28 -1.97
N SER A 16 -1.07 -2.52 -0.82
CA SER A 16 0.39 -2.41 -0.72
C SER A 16 1.10 -3.42 -1.62
N ALA A 17 0.60 -4.65 -1.71
CA ALA A 17 1.13 -5.68 -2.60
C ALA A 17 0.91 -5.32 -4.08
N ALA A 18 -0.27 -4.82 -4.45
CA ALA A 18 -0.54 -4.37 -5.81
C ALA A 18 0.37 -3.20 -6.22
N PHE A 19 0.52 -2.20 -5.34
CA PHE A 19 1.47 -1.10 -5.55
C PHE A 19 2.90 -1.60 -5.68
N TYR A 20 3.31 -2.52 -4.80
CA TYR A 20 4.64 -3.11 -4.84
C TYR A 20 4.90 -3.83 -6.16
N CYS A 21 4.01 -4.74 -6.56
CA CYS A 21 4.18 -5.53 -7.79
C CYS A 21 4.24 -4.66 -9.05
N THR A 22 3.45 -3.58 -9.09
CA THR A 22 3.37 -2.70 -10.27
C THR A 22 4.54 -1.71 -10.35
N THR A 23 4.97 -1.15 -9.22
CA THR A 23 5.96 -0.05 -9.22
C THR A 23 7.38 -0.50 -8.90
N HIS A 24 7.57 -1.61 -8.18
CA HIS A 24 8.90 -2.10 -7.79
C HIS A 24 9.85 -2.30 -8.99
N PRO A 25 9.43 -2.94 -10.11
CA PRO A 25 10.31 -3.11 -11.26
C PRO A 25 10.75 -1.77 -11.86
N HIS A 26 9.83 -0.80 -11.91
CA HIS A 26 10.09 0.54 -12.45
C HIS A 26 11.09 1.30 -11.58
N PHE A 27 10.87 1.37 -10.26
CA PHE A 27 11.77 2.05 -9.33
C PHE A 27 13.15 1.39 -9.25
N LYS A 28 13.20 0.05 -9.27
CA LYS A 28 14.48 -0.68 -9.31
C LYS A 28 15.27 -0.38 -10.58
N LYS A 29 14.59 -0.16 -11.71
CA LYS A 29 15.24 0.26 -12.97
C LYS A 29 15.68 1.73 -12.91
N ALA A 30 14.84 2.63 -12.40
CA ALA A 30 15.11 4.07 -12.32
C ALA A 30 16.29 4.41 -11.40
N TYR A 31 16.36 3.80 -10.21
CA TYR A 31 17.48 3.98 -9.29
C TYR A 31 18.76 3.24 -9.74
N GLY A 32 18.62 2.23 -10.61
CA GLY A 32 19.72 1.36 -11.01
C GLY A 32 20.14 0.38 -9.92
N LYS A 33 20.77 -0.74 -10.32
CA LYS A 33 21.06 -1.89 -9.44
C LYS A 33 21.96 -1.53 -8.24
N LYS A 34 22.89 -0.58 -8.42
CA LYS A 34 23.84 -0.14 -7.38
C LYS A 34 23.17 0.73 -6.31
N ALA A 35 22.37 1.73 -6.71
CA ALA A 35 21.70 2.60 -5.76
C ALA A 35 20.51 1.88 -5.09
N TRP A 36 19.77 1.04 -5.81
CA TRP A 36 18.71 0.21 -5.23
C TRP A 36 19.21 -0.75 -4.15
N ASN A 37 20.50 -1.09 -4.13
CA ASN A 37 21.08 -1.94 -3.09
C ASN A 37 21.41 -1.19 -1.78
N THR A 38 21.34 0.14 -1.80
CA THR A 38 21.50 0.96 -0.59
C THR A 38 20.19 1.03 0.19
N TRP A 39 20.30 1.26 1.49
CA TRP A 39 19.15 1.23 2.40
C TRP A 39 18.22 2.43 2.17
N THR A 40 18.76 3.62 1.90
CA THR A 40 17.99 4.86 1.77
C THR A 40 16.90 4.82 0.69
N PRO A 41 17.17 4.43 -0.58
CA PRO A 41 16.14 4.38 -1.61
C PRO A 41 15.09 3.29 -1.35
N ARG A 42 15.50 2.19 -0.71
CA ARG A 42 14.57 1.12 -0.30
C ARG A 42 13.63 1.61 0.79
N VAL A 43 14.14 2.27 1.82
CA VAL A 43 13.31 2.82 2.90
C VAL A 43 12.35 3.86 2.36
N PHE A 44 12.82 4.77 1.49
CA PHE A 44 11.96 5.77 0.87
C PHE A 44 10.83 5.12 0.05
N TYR A 45 11.17 4.08 -0.73
CA TYR A 45 10.17 3.31 -1.47
C TYR A 45 9.17 2.58 -0.56
N TRP A 46 9.63 1.97 0.53
CA TRP A 46 8.76 1.34 1.51
C TRP A 46 7.86 2.35 2.22
N GLN A 47 8.37 3.54 2.57
CA GLN A 47 7.54 4.63 3.11
C GLN A 47 6.44 5.03 2.12
N GLY A 48 6.77 5.22 0.84
CA GLY A 48 5.78 5.48 -0.20
C GLY A 48 4.75 4.35 -0.32
N THR A 49 5.18 3.09 -0.26
CA THR A 49 4.30 1.92 -0.27
C THR A 49 3.32 1.94 0.91
N LEU A 50 3.79 2.25 2.12
CA LEU A 50 2.95 2.34 3.32
C LEU A 50 1.95 3.50 3.23
N VAL A 51 2.37 4.65 2.69
CA VAL A 51 1.51 5.81 2.48
C VAL A 51 0.40 5.50 1.48
N VAL A 52 0.75 4.95 0.32
CA VAL A 52 -0.23 4.56 -0.71
C VAL A 52 -1.15 3.46 -0.20
N GLY A 53 -0.60 2.46 0.48
CA GLY A 53 -1.37 1.41 1.14
C GLY A 53 -2.41 1.99 2.10
N SER A 54 -1.99 2.88 2.99
CA SER A 54 -2.89 3.49 3.99
C SER A 54 -3.96 4.35 3.33
N LEU A 55 -3.57 5.28 2.45
CA LEU A 55 -4.50 6.16 1.74
C LEU A 55 -5.50 5.36 0.90
N GLY A 56 -5.02 4.34 0.20
CA GLY A 56 -5.87 3.44 -0.57
C GLY A 56 -6.86 2.68 0.31
N THR A 57 -6.42 2.15 1.45
CA THR A 57 -7.32 1.49 2.41
C THR A 57 -8.41 2.42 2.90
N PHE A 58 -8.06 3.64 3.33
CA PHE A 58 -9.05 4.62 3.78
C PHE A 58 -10.01 5.01 2.65
N ALA A 59 -9.51 5.21 1.43
CA ALA A 59 -10.35 5.53 0.27
C ALA A 59 -11.35 4.41 -0.02
N VAL A 60 -10.90 3.15 -0.04
CA VAL A 60 -11.79 1.99 -0.29
C VAL A 60 -12.80 1.83 0.84
N LEU A 61 -12.39 1.91 2.10
CA LEU A 61 -13.31 1.82 3.25
C LEU A 61 -14.35 2.95 3.21
N TYR A 62 -13.94 4.17 2.87
CA TYR A 62 -14.85 5.31 2.72
C TYR A 62 -15.87 5.09 1.60
N LEU A 63 -15.44 4.55 0.46
CA LEU A 63 -16.35 4.20 -0.64
C LEU A 63 -17.33 3.09 -0.22
N LEU A 64 -16.86 2.04 0.46
CA LEU A 64 -17.71 0.96 0.98
C LEU A 64 -18.74 1.47 1.99
N ARG A 65 -18.34 2.42 2.84
CA ARG A 65 -19.25 3.11 3.76
C ARG A 65 -20.31 3.92 3.03
N THR A 66 -19.89 4.68 2.02
CA THR A 66 -20.79 5.52 1.20
C THR A 66 -21.80 4.65 0.43
N ALA A 67 -21.38 3.46 0.00
CA ALA A 67 -22.24 2.46 -0.63
C ALA A 67 -23.08 1.62 0.35
N ALA A 68 -23.07 1.96 1.65
CA ALA A 68 -23.76 1.24 2.73
C ALA A 68 -23.39 -0.26 2.86
N VAL A 69 -22.21 -0.66 2.36
CA VAL A 69 -21.70 -2.05 2.46
C VAL A 69 -21.09 -2.34 3.83
N VAL A 70 -20.44 -1.33 4.43
CA VAL A 70 -19.83 -1.43 5.77
C VAL A 70 -20.29 -0.25 6.61
N SER A 71 -20.73 -0.50 7.83
CA SER A 71 -21.12 0.54 8.79
C SER A 71 -20.04 0.74 9.85
N PHE A 72 -19.54 1.97 9.93
CA PHE A 72 -18.64 2.47 10.97
C PHE A 72 -18.77 4.00 11.10
#